data_AF-A0A945W1L8-F1
#
_entry.id   AF-A0A945W1L8-F1
#
_cell.length_a   1.000
_cell.length_b   1.000
_cell.length_c   1.000
_cell.angle_alpha   90.00
_cell.angle_beta   90.00
_cell.angle_gamma   90.00
#
_symmetry.space_group_name_H-M   'P 1'
#
loop_
_entity.id
_entity.type
_entity.pdbx_description
1 polymer ?
#
loop_
_entity_poly.entity_id
_entity_poly.type
_entity_poly.pdbx_seq_one_letter_code
_entity_poly.pdbx_strand_id
1 'polypeptide(L)'
;MGSIISAHCDCGYVVEMPLGGGMRSFNERSNFPFYCEECRILFEANAFEEPVSCPKCKGSETVTYDRKCLQEGTSIFKWGVGDRVLILTNGKHICPKCGKNTLTFEDAGCWD
;
A
#
# COMPACT_ATOMS: atom_id res chain seq x y z
N MET A 1 -16.20 0.87 -3.98
CA MET A 1 -16.03 0.00 -2.81
C MET A 1 -14.55 -0.17 -2.61
N GLY A 2 -14.09 -0.17 -1.36
CA GLY A 2 -12.70 -0.44 -1.05
C GLY A 2 -12.38 -1.93 -1.21
N SER A 3 -11.09 -2.25 -1.30
CA SER A 3 -10.58 -3.63 -1.34
C SER A 3 -9.77 -3.92 -0.08
N ILE A 4 -9.96 -5.09 0.51
CA ILE A 4 -9.11 -5.59 1.58
C ILE A 4 -7.98 -6.34 0.88
N ILE A 5 -6.75 -5.88 1.10
CA ILE A 5 -5.56 -6.55 0.57
C ILE A 5 -4.84 -7.25 1.71
N SER A 6 -4.47 -8.50 1.50
CA SER A 6 -3.57 -9.23 2.39
C SER A 6 -2.15 -9.21 1.86
N ALA A 7 -1.20 -8.86 2.71
CA ALA A 7 0.22 -8.84 2.40
C ALA A 7 0.90 -10.02 3.11
N HIS A 8 1.60 -10.86 2.35
CA HIS A 8 2.26 -12.07 2.83
C HIS A 8 3.74 -12.08 2.46
N CYS A 9 4.60 -12.58 3.35
CA CYS A 9 6.01 -12.78 3.05
C CYS A 9 6.54 -14.08 3.63
N ASP A 10 7.48 -14.72 2.93
CA ASP A 10 8.22 -15.92 3.34
C ASP A 10 8.84 -15.85 4.74
N CYS A 11 9.12 -14.64 5.27
CA CYS A 11 9.62 -14.45 6.64
C CYS A 11 8.52 -14.53 7.72
N GLY A 12 7.30 -14.92 7.35
CA GLY A 12 6.13 -14.96 8.22
C GLY A 12 5.60 -13.57 8.57
N TYR A 13 5.75 -12.59 7.69
CA TYR A 13 5.05 -11.31 7.81
C TYR A 13 3.69 -11.43 7.15
N VAL A 14 2.62 -11.12 7.89
CA VAL A 14 1.24 -11.15 7.41
C VAL A 14 0.52 -9.92 7.97
N VAL A 15 -0.13 -9.15 7.10
CA VAL A 15 -0.98 -8.02 7.50
C VAL A 15 -2.08 -7.82 6.46
N GLU A 16 -3.29 -7.56 6.93
CA GLU A 16 -4.42 -7.18 6.09
C GLU A 16 -4.63 -5.67 6.20
N MET A 17 -4.96 -5.03 5.08
CA MET A 17 -5.16 -3.58 5.03
C MET A 17 -6.32 -3.20 4.11
N PRO A 18 -7.19 -2.29 4.57
CA PRO A 18 -8.25 -1.73 3.75
C PRO A 18 -7.69 -0.65 2.81
N LEU A 19 -7.74 -0.90 1.50
CA LEU A 19 -7.30 0.02 0.45
C LEU A 19 -8.48 0.68 -0.29
N GLY A 20 -8.19 1.85 -0.85
CA GLY A 20 -9.15 2.69 -1.57
C GLY A 20 -9.99 3.55 -0.64
N GLY A 21 -11.18 3.90 -1.11
CA GLY A 21 -12.15 4.69 -0.36
C GLY A 21 -13.56 4.10 -0.46
N GLY A 22 -14.38 4.42 0.53
CA GLY A 22 -15.80 4.07 0.50
C GLY A 22 -16.58 4.83 -0.58
N MET A 23 -17.79 4.38 -0.89
CA MET A 23 -18.69 4.89 -1.93
C MET A 23 -19.03 6.38 -1.75
N ARG A 24 -18.91 6.91 -0.52
CA ARG A 24 -19.11 8.33 -0.19
C ARG A 24 -17.84 9.16 -0.12
N SER A 25 -16.66 8.54 -0.06
CA SER A 25 -15.39 9.22 0.19
C SER A 25 -14.33 8.94 -0.88
N PHE A 26 -14.70 8.28 -1.98
CA PHE A 26 -13.76 7.84 -3.02
C PHE A 26 -12.95 8.97 -3.67
N ASN A 27 -13.48 10.20 -3.67
CA ASN A 27 -12.81 11.40 -4.19
C ASN A 27 -12.00 12.18 -3.14
N GLU A 28 -12.14 11.84 -1.86
CA GLU A 28 -11.53 12.60 -0.75
C GLU A 28 -10.53 11.74 0.05
N ARG A 29 -10.70 10.42 0.01
CA ARG A 29 -9.89 9.45 0.74
C ARG A 29 -9.56 8.26 -0.14
N SER A 30 -8.26 7.96 -0.21
CA SER A 30 -7.74 6.76 -0.85
C SER A 30 -6.67 6.17 0.05
N ASN A 31 -7.03 5.19 0.86
CA ASN A 31 -6.06 4.44 1.64
C ASN A 31 -5.18 3.63 0.69
N PHE A 32 -3.87 3.80 0.80
CA PHE A 32 -2.89 3.07 0.00
C PHE A 32 -1.73 2.61 0.89
N PRO A 33 -1.03 1.51 0.56
CA PRO A 33 0.13 1.08 1.32
C PRO A 33 1.34 1.98 1.04
N PHE A 34 1.89 2.52 2.13
CA PHE A 34 3.13 3.27 2.17
C PHE A 34 4.21 2.47 2.90
N TYR A 35 5.44 2.71 2.50
CA TYR A 35 6.65 2.23 3.12
C TYR A 35 7.45 3.40 3.67
N CYS A 36 7.78 3.36 4.95
CA CYS A 36 8.74 4.30 5.53
C CYS A 36 10.14 3.69 5.46
N GLU A 37 11.07 4.35 4.78
CA GLU A 37 12.43 3.84 4.61
C GLU A 37 13.24 3.84 5.91
N GLU A 38 13.04 4.87 6.74
CA GLU A 38 13.72 5.01 8.03
C GLU A 38 13.25 3.94 9.03
N CYS A 39 11.93 3.83 9.21
CA CYS A 39 11.34 2.92 10.18
C CYS A 39 11.24 1.48 9.68
N ARG A 40 11.36 1.27 8.37
CA ARG A 40 11.10 -0.01 7.67
C ARG A 40 9.76 -0.61 8.09
N ILE A 41 8.71 0.19 7.98
CA ILE A 41 7.34 -0.25 8.26
C ILE A 41 6.48 -0.07 7.03
N LEU A 42 5.51 -0.97 6.87
CA LEU A 42 4.38 -0.82 5.98
C LEU A 42 3.22 -0.24 6.79
N PHE A 43 2.53 0.76 6.26
CA PHE A 43 1.34 1.35 6.87
C PHE A 43 0.41 1.91 5.80
N GLU A 44 -0.87 1.98 6.10
CA GLU A 44 -1.89 2.61 5.28
C GLU A 44 -1.98 4.11 5.54
N ALA A 45 -2.11 4.91 4.48
CA ALA A 45 -2.36 6.34 4.60
C ALA A 45 -3.17 6.87 3.42
N ASN A 46 -3.77 8.05 3.60
CA ASN A 46 -4.53 8.73 2.57
C ASN A 46 -3.60 9.28 1.49
N ALA A 47 -3.65 8.70 0.30
CA ALA A 47 -2.81 9.12 -0.82
C ALA A 47 -3.18 10.49 -1.43
N PHE A 48 -4.29 11.11 -1.00
CA PHE A 48 -4.62 12.50 -1.31
C PHE A 48 -3.87 13.51 -0.43
N GLU A 49 -3.31 13.09 0.71
CA GLU A 49 -2.64 13.96 1.70
C GLU A 49 -1.12 13.97 1.52
N GLU A 50 -0.63 14.43 0.36
CA GLU A 50 0.82 14.59 0.16
C GLU A 50 1.33 15.90 0.80
N PRO A 51 2.40 15.87 1.62
CA PRO A 51 3.24 14.71 1.96
C PRO A 51 2.65 13.82 3.07
N VAL A 52 2.75 12.50 2.88
CA VAL A 52 2.34 11.52 3.89
C VAL A 52 3.47 11.33 4.91
N SER A 53 3.14 11.48 6.19
CA SER A 53 4.09 11.31 7.29
C SER A 53 4.03 9.92 7.89
N CYS A 54 5.18 9.33 8.20
CA CYS A 54 5.25 8.04 8.88
C CYS A 54 4.64 8.14 10.29
N PRO A 55 3.72 7.25 10.69
CA PRO A 55 3.10 7.31 12.03
C PRO A 55 4.09 7.05 13.17
N LYS A 56 5.25 6.44 12.88
CA LYS A 56 6.25 6.06 13.89
C LYS A 56 7.35 7.11 14.10
N CYS A 57 8.03 7.54 13.03
CA CYS A 57 9.08 8.58 13.13
C CYS A 57 8.59 10.00 12.86
N LYS A 58 7.36 10.18 12.35
CA LYS A 58 6.84 11.46 11.86
C LYS A 58 7.66 12.08 10.71
N GLY A 59 8.55 11.30 10.11
CA GLY A 59 9.34 11.70 8.94
C GLY A 59 8.48 11.76 7.67
N SER A 60 8.90 12.59 6.72
CA SER A 60 8.27 12.78 5.41
C SER A 60 8.82 11.87 4.32
N GLU A 61 9.88 11.10 4.60
CA GLU A 61 10.46 10.14 3.65
C GLU A 61 9.65 8.84 3.63
N THR A 62 8.44 8.93 3.08
CA THR A 62 7.56 7.80 2.84
C THR A 62 7.35 7.64 1.34
N VAL A 63 7.34 6.39 0.89
CA VAL A 63 7.17 6.04 -0.52
C VAL A 63 6.04 5.03 -0.64
N THR A 64 5.25 5.18 -1.69
CA THR A 64 4.16 4.27 -1.99
C THR A 64 4.67 2.93 -2.56
N TYR A 65 3.96 1.86 -2.27
CA TYR A 65 4.23 0.51 -2.80
C TYR A 65 3.85 0.35 -4.28
N ASP A 66 3.61 1.42 -5.03
CA ASP A 66 3.59 1.41 -6.51
C ASP A 66 4.97 1.81 -7.10
N ARG A 67 5.77 2.59 -6.34
CA ARG A 67 7.08 3.13 -6.74
C ARG A 67 8.25 2.26 -6.28
N LYS A 68 8.09 1.48 -5.21
CA LYS A 68 9.15 0.64 -4.62
C LYS A 68 9.33 -0.72 -5.31
N CYS A 69 8.71 -0.89 -6.47
CA CYS A 69 8.40 -2.20 -7.02
C CYS A 69 8.98 -2.33 -8.42
N LEU A 70 9.47 -3.53 -8.72
CA LEU A 70 9.43 -4.01 -10.10
C LEU A 70 7.93 -4.17 -10.40
N GLN A 71 7.38 -3.44 -11.38
CA GLN A 71 5.98 -3.60 -11.80
C GLN A 71 5.76 -4.94 -12.52
N GLU A 72 6.30 -6.01 -11.97
CA GLU A 72 6.08 -7.38 -12.37
C GLU A 72 4.81 -7.89 -11.67
N GLY A 73 4.14 -8.85 -12.29
CA GLY A 73 2.88 -9.40 -11.81
C GLY A 73 1.63 -8.67 -12.32
N THR A 74 0.49 -9.12 -11.84
CA THR A 74 -0.83 -8.62 -12.22
C THR A 74 -1.28 -7.54 -11.24
N SER A 75 -1.87 -6.46 -11.78
CA SER A 75 -2.56 -5.43 -11.00
C SER A 75 -3.72 -6.06 -10.22
N ILE A 76 -3.66 -6.04 -8.89
CA ILE A 76 -4.73 -6.51 -8.01
C ILE A 76 -5.56 -5.35 -7.44
N PHE A 77 -4.98 -4.15 -7.40
CA PHE A 77 -5.67 -2.95 -6.95
C PHE A 77 -5.23 -1.76 -7.80
N LYS A 78 -6.21 -0.95 -8.22
CA LYS A 78 -5.99 0.24 -9.04
C LYS A 78 -6.92 1.34 -8.56
N TRP A 79 -6.37 2.51 -8.26
CA TRP A 79 -7.16 3.63 -7.77
C TRP A 79 -6.68 4.97 -8.33
N GLY A 80 -7.61 5.80 -8.80
CA GLY A 80 -7.32 7.16 -9.27
C GLY A 80 -7.25 8.13 -8.10
N VAL A 81 -6.18 8.91 -8.04
CA VAL A 81 -5.96 9.95 -7.01
C VAL A 81 -5.56 11.23 -7.72
N GLY A 82 -6.51 12.15 -7.93
CA GLY A 82 -6.29 13.33 -8.77
C GLY A 82 -5.88 12.94 -10.19
N ASP A 83 -4.76 13.47 -10.68
CA ASP A 83 -4.22 13.21 -12.02
C ASP A 83 -3.33 11.96 -12.11
N ARG A 84 -3.15 11.22 -11.01
CA ARG A 84 -2.33 10.00 -10.97
C ARG A 84 -3.17 8.76 -10.68
N VAL A 85 -2.61 7.60 -11.04
CA VAL A 85 -3.21 6.30 -10.78
C VAL A 85 -2.25 5.47 -9.94
N LEU A 86 -2.70 5.04 -8.77
CA LEU A 86 -1.98 4.12 -7.90
C LEU A 86 -2.30 2.70 -8.32
N ILE A 87 -1.26 1.88 -8.47
CA ILE A 87 -1.37 0.49 -8.90
C ILE A 87 -0.60 -0.37 -7.91
N LEU A 88 -1.28 -1.35 -7.32
CA LEU A 88 -0.65 -2.40 -6.53
C LEU A 88 -0.72 -3.71 -7.31
N THR A 89 0.41 -4.39 -7.44
CA THR A 89 0.51 -5.69 -8.11
C THR A 89 0.70 -6.82 -7.11
N ASN A 90 0.36 -8.05 -7.49
CA ASN A 90 0.73 -9.26 -6.76
C ASN A 90 2.19 -9.70 -7.00
N GLY A 91 3.02 -8.83 -7.57
CA GLY A 91 4.45 -9.05 -7.75
C GLY A 91 5.20 -9.16 -6.43
N LYS A 92 6.53 -9.22 -6.52
CA LYS A 92 7.39 -9.26 -5.35
C LYS A 92 7.80 -7.85 -4.93
N HIS A 93 7.61 -7.58 -3.65
CA HIS A 93 7.81 -6.28 -3.03
C HIS A 93 8.76 -6.37 -1.84
N ILE A 94 9.33 -5.24 -1.44
CA ILE A 94 10.17 -5.17 -0.26
C ILE A 94 9.35 -5.43 1.01
N CYS A 95 9.77 -6.43 1.78
CA CYS A 95 9.18 -6.74 3.07
C CYS A 95 9.74 -5.79 4.14
N PRO A 96 8.90 -5.11 4.94
CA PRO A 96 9.37 -4.24 6.02
C PRO A 96 10.09 -5.02 7.14
N LYS A 97 9.69 -6.29 7.36
CA LYS A 97 10.23 -7.13 8.44
C LYS A 97 11.62 -7.69 8.13
N CYS A 98 11.82 -8.23 6.92
CA CYS A 98 13.08 -8.91 6.57
C CYS A 98 13.95 -8.14 5.54
N GLY A 99 13.43 -7.07 4.93
CA GLY A 99 14.13 -6.26 3.93
C GLY A 99 14.34 -6.94 2.57
N LYS A 100 13.77 -8.14 2.35
CA LYS A 100 13.88 -8.89 1.08
C LYS A 100 12.69 -8.61 0.16
N ASN A 101 12.90 -8.76 -1.15
CA ASN A 101 11.85 -8.65 -2.16
C ASN A 101 11.06 -9.96 -2.28
N THR A 102 10.33 -10.28 -1.22
CA THR A 102 9.54 -11.52 -1.07
C THR A 102 8.16 -11.26 -0.48
N LEU A 103 7.76 -9.99 -0.33
CA LEU A 103 6.40 -9.63 0.08
C LEU A 103 5.51 -9.68 -1.17
N THR A 104 4.40 -10.41 -1.12
CA THR A 104 3.36 -10.42 -2.15
C THR A 104 2.07 -9.87 -1.56
N PHE A 105 1.22 -9.36 -2.44
CA PHE A 105 -0.11 -8.88 -2.07
C PHE A 105 -1.17 -9.71 -2.78
N GLU A 106 -2.29 -9.93 -2.12
CA GLU A 106 -3.43 -10.69 -2.64
C GLU A 106 -4.72 -9.98 -2.27
N ASP A 107 -5.74 -10.08 -3.13
CA ASP A 107 -7.08 -9.61 -2.82
C ASP A 107 -7.72 -10.55 -1.79
N ALA A 108 -8.13 -10.00 -0.66
CA ALA A 108 -8.74 -10.72 0.45
C ALA A 108 -10.24 -10.41 0.60
N GLY A 109 -10.77 -9.49 -0.21
CA GLY A 109 -12.20 -9.17 -0.26
C GLY A 109 -12.48 -7.69 -0.49
N CYS A 110 -13.73 -7.31 -0.27
CA CYS A 110 -14.18 -5.92 -0.37
C CYS A 110 -14.56 -5.39 1.02
N TRP A 111 -14.35 -4.10 1.25
CA TRP A 111 -14.86 -3.38 2.41
C TRP A 111 -15.58 -2.12 1.95
N ASP A 112 -16.56 -1.70 2.74
CA ASP A 112 -17.56 -0.66 2.44
C ASP A 112 -18.79 -1.11 1.62
#